data_AF-A0A1H1H188-F1
#
_entry.id   AF-A0A1H1H188-F1
#
_cell.length_a   1.000
_cell.length_b   1.000
_cell.length_c   1.000
_cell.angle_alpha   90.00
_cell.angle_beta   90.00
_cell.angle_gamma   90.00
#
_symmetry.space_group_name_H-M   'P 1'
#
loop_
_entity.id
_entity.type
_entity.pdbx_description
1 polymer ?
#
loop_
_entity_poly.entity_id
_entity_poly.type
_entity_poly.pdbx_seq_one_letter_code
_entity_poly.pdbx_strand_id
1 'polypeptide(L)'
;MSVARCQSEVSSAEFTDWLAYHQVEPFGTQMDDLRAGVVTAAIYNVNRNAEKHPEPFGASDVIPWLGGLSTQSEPEPVLFDDPVAQTAMLRASLFGKAANG
;
A
#
# COMPACT_ATOMS: atom_id res chain seq x y z
N MET A 1 4.73 -27.25 8.59
CA MET A 1 3.74 -28.11 7.90
C MET A 1 4.12 -28.20 6.44
N SER A 2 4.05 -29.37 5.80
CA SER A 2 4.30 -29.48 4.35
C SER A 2 3.05 -29.09 3.56
N VAL A 3 3.21 -28.68 2.30
CA VAL A 3 2.09 -28.33 1.43
C VAL A 3 1.14 -29.52 1.23
N ALA A 4 1.68 -30.71 0.97
CA ALA A 4 0.88 -31.92 0.78
C ALA A 4 0.02 -32.28 2.00
N ARG A 5 0.58 -32.13 3.21
CA ARG A 5 -0.17 -32.35 4.45
C ARG A 5 -1.23 -31.27 4.66
N CYS A 6 -0.90 -30.01 4.38
CA CYS A 6 -1.84 -28.90 4.49
C CYS A 6 -3.06 -29.13 3.59
N GLN A 7 -2.85 -29.56 2.34
CA GLN A 7 -3.93 -29.87 1.40
C GLN A 7 -4.81 -31.07 1.82
N SER A 8 -4.30 -31.99 2.64
CA SER A 8 -5.09 -33.10 3.17
C SER A 8 -5.88 -32.75 4.44
N GLU A 9 -5.44 -31.75 5.19
CA GLU A 9 -5.99 -31.40 6.51
C GLU A 9 -6.84 -30.12 6.49
N VAL A 10 -6.60 -29.22 5.54
CA VAL A 10 -7.24 -27.89 5.43
C VAL A 10 -8.04 -27.81 4.14
N SER A 11 -9.31 -27.41 4.25
CA SER A 11 -10.19 -27.28 3.09
C SER A 11 -9.88 -26.03 2.26
N SER A 12 -10.26 -26.02 0.98
CA SER A 12 -10.09 -24.83 0.12
C SER A 12 -10.87 -23.60 0.62
N ALA A 13 -12.01 -23.81 1.28
CA ALA A 13 -12.77 -22.73 1.91
C ALA A 13 -11.97 -22.12 3.07
N GLU A 14 -11.43 -22.98 3.94
CA GLU A 14 -10.61 -22.54 5.07
C GLU A 14 -9.32 -21.83 4.61
N PHE A 15 -8.68 -22.28 3.53
CA PHE A 15 -7.58 -21.53 2.91
C PHE A 15 -8.00 -20.13 2.46
N THR A 16 -9.21 -19.99 1.93
CA THR A 16 -9.74 -18.69 1.49
C THR A 16 -9.97 -17.77 2.70
N ASP A 17 -10.50 -18.31 3.80
CA ASP A 17 -10.68 -17.57 5.04
C ASP A 17 -9.33 -17.13 5.63
N TRP A 18 -8.30 -17.99 5.61
CA TRP A 18 -6.95 -17.61 6.03
C TRP A 18 -6.34 -16.52 5.14
N LEU A 19 -6.58 -16.56 3.83
CA LEU A 19 -6.14 -15.50 2.91
C LEU A 19 -6.85 -14.18 3.21
N ALA A 20 -8.16 -14.21 3.46
CA ALA A 20 -8.94 -13.03 3.84
C ALA A 20 -8.46 -12.47 5.19
N TYR A 21 -8.19 -13.34 6.16
CA TYR A 21 -7.66 -12.93 7.46
C TYR A 21 -6.27 -12.30 7.34
N HIS A 22 -5.36 -12.88 6.54
CA HIS A 22 -4.04 -12.30 6.27
C HIS A 22 -4.11 -10.90 5.64
N GLN A 23 -5.15 -10.58 4.88
CA GLN A 23 -5.35 -9.23 4.32
C GLN A 23 -5.74 -8.20 5.39
N VAL A 24 -6.44 -8.63 6.44
CA VAL A 24 -6.82 -7.78 7.58
C VAL A 24 -5.67 -7.67 8.58
N GLU A 25 -5.06 -8.80 8.91
CA GLU A 25 -3.96 -8.92 9.86
C GLU A 25 -2.84 -9.77 9.24
N PRO A 26 -1.88 -9.13 8.55
CA PRO A 26 -0.74 -9.83 7.99
C PRO A 26 0.09 -10.47 9.10
N PHE A 27 0.15 -11.80 9.12
CA PHE A 27 1.01 -12.54 10.02
C PHE A 27 2.35 -12.82 9.35
N GLY A 28 3.45 -12.53 10.06
CA GLY A 28 4.81 -12.72 9.56
C GLY A 28 5.71 -11.54 9.90
N THR A 29 6.91 -11.55 9.32
CA THR A 29 7.96 -10.56 9.63
C THR A 29 7.75 -9.21 8.95
N GLN A 30 6.78 -9.08 8.05
CA GLN A 30 6.56 -7.84 7.28
C GLN A 30 6.33 -6.63 8.19
N MET A 31 5.53 -6.80 9.25
CA MET A 31 5.30 -5.75 10.24
C MET A 31 6.50 -5.51 11.15
N ASP A 32 7.27 -6.55 11.45
CA ASP A 32 8.50 -6.43 12.24
C ASP A 32 9.58 -5.67 11.47
N ASP A 33 9.75 -6.00 10.18
CA ASP A 33 10.60 -5.30 9.23
C ASP A 33 10.15 -3.85 9.10
N LEU A 34 8.86 -3.58 8.91
CA LEU A 34 8.34 -2.21 8.85
C LEU A 34 8.70 -1.42 10.12
N ARG A 35 8.48 -1.98 11.30
CA ARG A 35 8.82 -1.33 12.58
C ARG A 35 10.33 -1.08 12.69
N ALA A 36 11.16 -2.06 12.36
CA ALA A 36 12.62 -1.93 12.39
C ALA A 36 13.13 -0.89 11.38
N GLY A 37 12.56 -0.88 10.17
CA GLY A 37 12.84 0.06 9.11
C GLY A 37 12.49 1.49 9.50
N VAL A 38 11.33 1.71 10.13
CA VAL A 38 10.93 3.05 10.62
C VAL A 38 11.89 3.56 11.69
N VAL A 39 12.26 2.73 12.68
CA VAL A 39 13.20 3.13 13.74
C VAL A 39 14.58 3.45 13.14
N THR A 40 15.06 2.63 12.21
CA THR A 40 16.36 2.85 11.55
C THR A 40 16.34 4.10 10.68
N ALA A 41 15.27 4.33 9.91
CA ALA A 41 15.07 5.52 9.11
C ALA A 41 15.05 6.80 9.98
N ALA A 42 14.44 6.75 11.16
CA ALA A 42 14.48 7.87 12.10
C ALA A 42 15.92 8.19 12.55
N ILE A 43 16.74 7.19 12.86
CA ILE A 43 18.16 7.37 13.20
C ILE A 43 18.92 7.97 12.01
N TYR A 44 18.68 7.49 10.79
CA TYR A 44 19.31 8.03 9.59
C TYR A 44 18.91 9.48 9.35
N ASN A 45 17.64 9.82 9.54
CA ASN A 45 17.13 11.17 9.38
C ASN A 45 17.68 12.15 10.41
N VAL A 46 17.89 11.72 11.66
CA VAL A 46 18.56 12.54 12.68
C VAL A 46 20.01 12.88 12.28
N ASN A 47 20.68 11.96 11.58
CA ASN A 47 22.07 12.11 11.16
C ASN A 47 22.24 12.54 9.70
N ARG A 48 21.15 12.80 8.95
CA ARG A 48 21.24 13.11 7.52
C ARG A 48 21.78 14.51 7.30
N ASN A 49 22.56 14.68 6.23
CA ASN A 49 22.89 16.02 5.74
C ASN A 49 21.75 16.51 4.84
N ALA A 50 20.98 17.49 5.32
CA ALA A 50 19.81 17.98 4.59
C ALA A 50 20.12 18.78 3.32
N GLU A 51 21.34 19.30 3.17
CA GLU A 51 21.75 19.99 1.94
C GLU A 51 22.07 18.99 0.82
N LYS A 52 22.67 17.85 1.18
CA LYS A 52 23.04 16.79 0.23
C LYS A 52 21.91 15.82 -0.06
N HIS A 53 21.03 15.61 0.93
CA HIS A 53 19.92 14.69 0.83
C HIS A 53 18.67 15.35 1.41
N PRO A 54 18.01 16.24 0.65
CA PRO A 54 16.90 17.06 1.15
C PRO A 54 15.71 16.23 1.61
N GLU A 55 15.42 15.13 0.89
CA GLU A 55 14.36 14.20 1.24
C GLU A 55 14.74 13.29 2.42
N PRO A 56 13.84 13.07 3.38
CA PRO A 56 14.06 12.13 4.47
C PRO A 56 14.00 10.68 3.96
N PHE A 57 14.76 9.81 4.62
CA PHE A 57 14.68 8.37 4.39
C PHE A 57 13.39 7.80 4.97
N GLY A 58 12.73 6.94 4.20
CA GLY A 58 11.62 6.09 4.64
C GLY A 58 12.09 4.68 5.03
N ALA A 59 11.16 3.87 5.55
CA ALA A 59 11.45 2.48 5.91
C ALA A 59 11.88 1.64 4.69
N SER A 60 11.32 1.92 3.51
CA SER A 60 11.66 1.25 2.25
C SER A 60 13.09 1.52 1.77
N ASP A 61 13.69 2.64 2.16
CA ASP A 61 15.09 2.95 1.81
C ASP A 61 16.09 2.10 2.62
N VAL A 62 15.67 1.63 3.78
CA VAL A 62 16.44 0.73 4.65
C VAL A 62 16.13 -0.74 4.34
N ILE A 63 14.87 -1.05 4.06
CA ILE A 63 14.38 -2.40 3.81
C ILE A 63 13.66 -2.44 2.44
N PRO A 64 14.37 -2.82 1.36
CA PRO A 64 13.89 -2.63 -0.01
C PRO A 64 12.57 -3.34 -0.36
N TRP A 65 12.27 -4.48 0.27
CA TRP A 65 11.02 -5.21 -0.01
C TRP A 65 9.77 -4.55 0.59
N LEU A 66 9.93 -3.58 1.50
CA LEU A 66 8.83 -2.74 1.96
C LEU A 66 8.38 -1.72 0.90
N GLY A 67 9.11 -1.54 -0.21
CA GLY A 67 8.70 -0.68 -1.32
C GLY A 67 7.35 -1.07 -1.95
N GLY A 68 6.84 -2.27 -1.68
CA GLY A 68 5.47 -2.68 -2.03
C GLY A 68 4.39 -2.24 -1.02
N LEU A 69 4.77 -1.79 0.18
CA LEU A 69 3.87 -1.34 1.26
C LEU A 69 3.73 0.19 1.32
N SER A 70 4.72 0.93 0.81
CA SER A 70 4.71 2.40 0.83
C SER A 70 4.72 2.98 -0.59
N THR A 71 3.69 3.80 -0.83
CA THR A 71 3.53 4.71 -1.96
C THR A 71 3.19 4.04 -3.28
N GLN A 72 1.97 3.48 -3.36
CA GLN A 72 1.21 3.86 -4.56
C GLN A 72 1.11 5.37 -4.48
N SER A 73 1.78 6.09 -5.39
CA SER A 73 1.47 7.50 -5.60
C SER A 73 -0.03 7.53 -5.79
N GLU A 74 -0.76 8.11 -4.83
CA GLU A 74 -2.15 8.42 -5.10
C GLU A 74 -2.11 9.25 -6.38
N PRO A 75 -2.80 8.82 -7.45
CA PRO A 75 -2.76 9.55 -8.69
C PRO A 75 -3.16 10.98 -8.37
N GLU A 76 -2.38 11.95 -8.83
CA GLU A 76 -2.72 13.35 -8.61
C GLU A 76 -4.19 13.56 -9.02
N PRO A 77 -4.97 14.27 -8.20
CA PRO A 77 -6.38 14.48 -8.49
C PRO A 77 -6.49 15.16 -9.85
N VAL A 78 -7.28 14.56 -10.75
CA VAL A 78 -7.60 15.19 -12.03
C VAL A 78 -8.53 16.37 -11.74
N LEU A 79 -7.99 17.58 -11.87
CA LEU A 79 -8.70 18.84 -11.69
C LEU A 79 -8.88 19.52 -13.04
N PHE A 80 -10.11 19.85 -13.39
CA PHE A 80 -10.46 20.66 -14.55
C PHE A 80 -10.74 22.10 -14.11
N ASP A 81 -10.30 23.07 -14.93
CA ASP A 81 -10.61 24.48 -14.73
C ASP A 81 -12.11 24.79 -14.89
N ASP A 82 -12.81 23.97 -15.69
CA ASP A 82 -14.26 24.08 -15.90
C ASP A 82 -15.03 23.25 -14.84
N PRO A 83 -15.83 23.90 -13.98
CA PRO A 83 -16.66 23.21 -12.99
C PRO A 83 -17.65 22.21 -13.58
N VAL A 84 -18.11 22.43 -14.83
CA VAL A 84 -19.04 21.54 -15.51
C VAL A 84 -18.33 20.25 -15.92
N ALA A 85 -17.14 20.36 -16.53
CA ALA A 85 -16.28 19.22 -16.84
C ALA A 85 -15.90 18.43 -15.57
N GLN A 86 -15.57 19.11 -14.47
CA GLN A 86 -15.28 18.45 -13.18
C GLN A 86 -16.48 17.63 -12.68
N THR A 87 -17.68 18.21 -12.72
CA THR A 87 -18.91 17.56 -12.27
C THR A 87 -19.27 16.35 -13.16
N ALA A 88 -19.07 16.47 -14.47
CA ALA A 88 -19.31 15.39 -15.43
C ALA A 88 -18.37 14.19 -15.17
N MET A 89 -17.08 14.46 -14.90
CA MET A 89 -16.10 13.43 -14.57
C MET A 89 -16.44 12.71 -13.27
N LEU A 90 -16.77 13.46 -12.21
CA LEU A 90 -17.18 12.88 -10.93
C LEU A 90 -18.43 12.00 -11.09
N ARG A 91 -19.44 12.45 -11.83
CA ARG A 91 -20.64 11.67 -12.11
C ARG A 91 -20.32 10.38 -12.87
N ALA A 92 -19.47 10.45 -13.88
CA ALA A 92 -19.07 9.28 -14.66
C ALA A 92 -18.29 8.26 -13.80
N SER A 93 -17.43 8.73 -12.91
CA SER A 93 -16.63 7.90 -12.01
C SER A 93 -17.46 7.24 -10.92
N LEU A 94 -18.44 7.95 -10.34
CA LEU A 94 -19.28 7.45 -9.26
C LEU A 94 -20.43 6.56 -9.75
N PHE A 95 -21.04 6.88 -10.90
CA PHE A 95 -22.31 6.28 -11.32
C PHE A 95 -22.23 5.44 -12.60
N GLY A 96 -21.08 5.45 -13.29
CA GLY A 96 -20.86 4.63 -14.49
C GLY A 96 -21.75 5.04 -15.68
N LYS A 97 -21.12 5.70 -16.66
CA LYS A 97 -21.67 6.32 -17.90
C LYS A 97 -22.24 7.73 -17.74
N ALA A 98 -21.90 8.54 -18.76
CA ALA A 98 -22.41 9.88 -18.99
C ALA A 98 -23.93 9.87 -18.90
N ALA A 99 -24.46 10.64 -17.95
CA ALA A 99 -25.86 11.06 -18.01
C ALA A 99 -26.01 11.86 -19.31
N ASN A 100 -26.51 11.20 -20.35
CA ASN A 100 -26.87 11.83 -21.61
C ASN A 100 -28.10 12.71 -21.35
N GLY A 101 -27.97 14.00 -21.67
CA GLY A 101 -29.08 14.93 -21.92
C GLY A 101 -29.79 15.43 -20.67
#